data_AF-A0A9D0Z1B2-F1
#
_entry.id   AF-A0A9D0Z1B2-F1
#
_cell.length_a   1.000
_cell.length_b   1.000
_cell.length_c   1.000
_cell.angle_alpha   90.00
_cell.angle_beta   90.00
_cell.angle_gamma   90.00
#
_symmetry.space_group_name_H-M   'P 1'
#
loop_
_entity.id
_entity.type
_entity.pdbx_description
1 polymer ?
#
loop_
_entity_poly.entity_id
_entity_poly.type
_entity_poly.pdbx_seq_one_letter_code
_entity_poly.pdbx_strand_id
1 'polypeptide(L)'
;MNSVKQAVRDLRTGKAPEELLGTLYKYYDYYYQAYTAVLGGLVGHYGILYDGQWKQTYGLKAFSPIAAGYGYSHCSDFGNSRTYGFARKHLGNDLMGSLGTPIVAVEGGVVEALGWNQYGGWRVGIRSFDGKRYYYYAHLQKDHPFAENLKEGDMVQAGDLIGFMGRTGYSQKENVNNIETVHLHFGMQLIFDESQKECNSEIWVNVYPLVRLLSEHRSSLRKTEEGWQRVYPYKDLDSESLDFYLGKGPKSI
;
A
#
# COMPACT_ATOMS: atom_id res chain seq x y z
N MET A 1 -2.02 19.55 22.82
CA MET A 1 -1.10 18.41 22.71
C MET A 1 -1.68 17.02 23.13
N ASN A 2 -2.89 16.59 22.72
CA ASN A 2 -4.20 17.00 23.28
C ASN A 2 -5.36 15.97 23.27
N SER A 3 -5.24 14.73 22.76
CA SER A 3 -6.37 13.76 22.87
C SER A 3 -5.93 12.30 22.91
N VAL A 4 -4.98 11.89 22.05
CA VAL A 4 -4.51 10.50 21.96
C VAL A 4 -3.84 10.01 23.26
N LYS A 5 -2.96 10.81 23.87
CA LYS A 5 -2.31 10.44 25.14
C LYS A 5 -3.32 10.27 26.27
N GLN A 6 -4.40 11.06 26.25
CA GLN A 6 -5.47 10.95 27.24
C GLN A 6 -6.28 9.67 26.99
N ALA A 7 -6.71 9.43 25.75
CA ALA A 7 -7.39 8.19 25.38
C ALA A 7 -6.60 6.93 25.74
N VAL A 8 -5.27 6.92 25.54
CA VAL A 8 -4.41 5.80 25.97
C VAL A 8 -4.41 5.61 27.49
N ARG A 9 -4.34 6.70 28.27
CA ARG A 9 -4.41 6.62 29.73
C ARG A 9 -5.76 6.07 30.17
N ASP A 10 -6.84 6.58 29.58
CA ASP A 10 -8.20 6.19 29.90
C ASP A 10 -8.46 4.71 29.57
N LEU A 11 -8.03 4.24 28.40
CA LEU A 11 -8.14 2.82 28.02
C LEU A 11 -7.32 1.90 28.93
N ARG A 12 -6.17 2.36 29.45
CA ARG A 12 -5.39 1.59 30.45
C ARG A 12 -6.08 1.45 31.80
N THR A 13 -7.06 2.30 32.11
CA THR A 13 -7.87 2.16 33.33
C THR A 13 -8.98 1.11 33.18
N GLY A 14 -9.12 0.48 32.00
CA GLY A 14 -10.14 -0.54 31.73
C GLY A 14 -11.53 0.01 31.38
N LYS A 15 -11.66 1.34 31.29
CA LYS A 15 -12.91 2.00 30.89
C LYS A 15 -13.22 1.72 29.42
N ALA A 16 -14.45 1.29 29.17
CA ALA A 16 -14.93 1.05 27.81
C ALA A 16 -15.07 2.37 27.04
N PRO A 17 -14.92 2.38 25.69
CA PRO A 17 -15.14 3.57 24.88
C PRO A 17 -16.50 4.26 25.11
N GLU A 18 -17.53 3.48 25.40
CA GLU A 18 -18.88 3.98 25.72
C GLU A 18 -18.91 4.86 26.97
N GLU A 19 -18.23 4.44 28.04
CA GLU A 19 -18.12 5.23 29.27
C GLU A 19 -17.31 6.51 29.02
N LEU A 20 -16.23 6.42 28.24
CA LEU A 20 -15.35 7.55 27.96
C LEU A 20 -16.01 8.62 27.08
N LEU A 21 -16.81 8.20 26.11
CA LEU A 21 -17.44 9.08 25.13
C LEU A 21 -18.83 9.58 25.58
N GLY A 22 -19.51 8.84 26.47
CA GLY A 22 -20.86 9.15 26.91
C GLY A 22 -21.80 9.34 25.72
N THR A 23 -22.41 10.52 25.61
CA THR A 23 -23.34 10.83 24.50
C THR A 23 -22.70 10.85 23.11
N LEU A 24 -21.37 10.98 23.03
CA LEU A 24 -20.63 10.93 21.76
C LEU A 24 -20.43 9.49 21.25
N TYR A 25 -20.67 8.47 22.07
CA TYR A 25 -20.54 7.07 21.67
C TYR A 25 -21.43 6.71 20.47
N LYS A 26 -22.54 7.42 20.28
CA LYS A 26 -23.41 7.28 19.08
C LYS A 26 -22.69 7.50 17.73
N TYR A 27 -21.52 8.15 17.73
CA TYR A 27 -20.70 8.34 16.53
C TYR A 27 -19.52 7.37 16.44
N TYR A 28 -19.26 6.59 17.50
CA TYR A 28 -18.08 5.74 17.61
C TYR A 28 -18.00 4.75 16.46
N ASP A 29 -19.08 4.00 16.19
CA ASP A 29 -19.10 2.98 15.15
C ASP A 29 -18.80 3.56 13.76
N TYR A 30 -19.37 4.74 13.45
CA TYR A 30 -19.12 5.43 12.19
C TYR A 30 -17.64 5.76 12.02
N TYR A 31 -17.02 6.40 13.01
CA TYR A 31 -15.61 6.77 12.94
C TYR A 31 -14.72 5.54 12.98
N TYR A 32 -15.02 4.56 13.82
CA TYR A 32 -14.28 3.31 13.92
C TYR A 32 -14.25 2.59 12.56
N GLN A 33 -15.41 2.44 11.90
CA GLN A 33 -15.49 1.84 10.56
C GLN A 33 -14.72 2.66 9.52
N ALA A 34 -14.90 3.98 9.49
CA ALA A 34 -14.24 4.85 8.52
C ALA A 34 -12.71 4.84 8.67
N TYR A 35 -12.19 4.99 9.89
CA TYR A 35 -10.75 4.94 10.15
C TYR A 35 -10.18 3.54 9.93
N THR A 36 -10.89 2.48 10.32
CA THR A 36 -10.44 1.10 10.10
C THR A 36 -10.42 0.74 8.62
N ALA A 37 -11.37 1.25 7.82
CA ALA A 37 -11.37 1.02 6.37
C ALA A 37 -10.09 1.55 5.71
N VAL A 38 -9.58 2.70 6.17
CA VAL A 38 -8.38 3.35 5.62
C VAL A 38 -7.09 2.80 6.23
N LEU A 39 -7.05 2.59 7.55
CA LEU A 39 -5.81 2.37 8.30
C LEU A 39 -5.69 0.95 8.90
N GLY A 40 -6.75 0.15 8.87
CA GLY A 40 -6.86 -1.10 9.63
C GLY A 40 -5.80 -2.16 9.30
N GLY A 41 -5.34 -2.23 8.05
CA GLY A 41 -4.29 -3.16 7.63
C GLY A 41 -2.86 -2.63 7.79
N LEU A 42 -2.68 -1.36 8.19
CA LEU A 42 -1.36 -0.73 8.23
C LEU A 42 -0.60 -1.00 9.53
N VAL A 43 -1.28 -1.42 10.59
CA VAL A 43 -0.71 -1.75 11.90
C VAL A 43 -1.12 -3.14 12.34
N GLY A 44 -0.24 -3.86 13.03
CA GLY A 44 -0.52 -5.22 13.47
C GLY A 44 0.72 -5.98 13.92
N HIS A 45 0.60 -7.30 14.07
CA HIS A 45 1.72 -8.17 14.42
C HIS A 45 2.53 -8.54 13.18
N TYR A 46 3.84 -8.48 13.30
CA TYR A 46 4.75 -8.92 12.25
C TYR A 46 6.04 -9.50 12.81
N GLY A 47 6.66 -10.35 12.02
CA GLY A 47 7.99 -10.87 12.21
C GLY A 47 8.96 -10.20 11.25
N ILE A 48 10.12 -9.81 11.74
CA ILE A 48 11.25 -9.38 10.89
C ILE A 48 12.51 -10.16 11.26
N LEU A 49 13.19 -10.70 10.25
CA LEU A 49 14.47 -11.37 10.44
C LEU A 49 15.58 -10.33 10.41
N TYR A 50 16.24 -10.16 11.55
CA TYR A 50 17.34 -9.22 11.73
C TYR A 50 18.47 -9.91 12.50
N ASP A 51 19.69 -9.81 12.00
CA ASP A 51 20.88 -10.43 12.62
C ASP A 51 20.70 -11.95 12.87
N GLY A 52 20.14 -12.63 11.88
CA GLY A 52 19.88 -14.08 11.93
C GLY A 52 18.75 -14.52 12.86
N GLN A 53 18.06 -13.60 13.53
CA GLN A 53 16.98 -13.92 14.47
C GLN A 53 15.65 -13.26 14.09
N TRP A 54 14.56 -14.04 14.15
CA TRP A 54 13.22 -13.51 13.98
C TRP A 54 12.79 -12.74 15.22
N LYS A 55 12.44 -11.47 15.04
CA LYS A 55 11.85 -10.64 16.08
C LYS A 55 10.38 -10.44 15.76
N GLN A 56 9.50 -10.94 16.63
CA GLN A 56 8.06 -10.69 16.56
C GLN A 56 7.73 -9.41 17.33
N THR A 57 6.93 -8.54 16.72
CA THR A 57 6.55 -7.25 17.33
C THR A 57 5.17 -6.83 16.85
N TYR A 58 4.60 -5.83 17.52
CA TYR A 58 3.38 -5.13 17.08
C TYR A 58 3.73 -3.70 16.69
N GLY A 59 3.20 -3.21 15.57
CA GLY A 59 3.42 -1.82 15.15
C GLY A 59 3.03 -1.56 13.71
N LEU A 60 3.66 -0.56 13.09
CA LEU A 60 3.48 -0.22 11.69
C LEU A 60 4.03 -1.34 10.79
N LYS A 61 3.15 -1.95 10.00
CA LYS A 61 3.43 -3.03 9.04
C LYS A 61 3.54 -2.53 7.60
N ALA A 62 2.81 -1.45 7.28
CA ALA A 62 2.81 -0.88 5.94
C ALA A 62 4.14 -0.22 5.61
N PHE A 63 4.58 -0.31 4.36
CA PHE A 63 5.83 0.28 3.87
C PHE A 63 5.56 1.43 2.90
N SER A 64 6.51 2.37 2.80
CA SER A 64 6.53 3.34 1.69
C SER A 64 6.44 2.60 0.35
N PRO A 65 5.69 3.13 -0.64
CA PRO A 65 5.67 2.53 -1.97
C PRO A 65 7.03 2.60 -2.68
N ILE A 66 7.97 3.42 -2.20
CA ILE A 66 9.33 3.54 -2.72
C ILE A 66 10.30 2.78 -1.81
N ALA A 67 11.12 1.90 -2.38
CA ALA A 67 12.14 1.16 -1.63
C ALA A 67 13.18 2.07 -0.94
N ALA A 68 13.84 1.54 0.08
CA ALA A 68 14.91 2.23 0.79
C ALA A 68 16.10 2.52 -0.14
N GLY A 69 16.75 3.67 0.06
CA GLY A 69 17.91 4.10 -0.76
C GLY A 69 17.56 4.90 -2.02
N TYR A 70 16.27 5.11 -2.34
CA TYR A 70 15.84 5.85 -3.52
C TYR A 70 15.15 7.16 -3.14
N GLY A 71 15.65 8.29 -3.66
CA GLY A 71 15.04 9.61 -3.44
C GLY A 71 13.76 9.79 -4.27
N TYR A 72 12.80 10.52 -3.72
CA TYR A 72 11.64 11.01 -4.47
C TYR A 72 11.16 12.36 -3.91
N SER A 73 10.45 13.13 -4.73
CA SER A 73 9.74 14.33 -4.32
C SER A 73 8.26 14.25 -4.68
N HIS A 74 7.42 14.90 -3.89
CA HIS A 74 5.97 14.91 -4.10
C HIS A 74 5.35 16.13 -3.40
N CYS A 75 4.14 16.50 -3.81
CA CYS A 75 3.35 17.55 -3.17
C CYS A 75 1.90 17.08 -2.98
N SER A 76 1.08 17.87 -2.29
CA SER A 76 -0.35 17.58 -2.15
C SER A 76 -1.06 17.91 -3.47
N ASP A 77 -1.21 16.90 -4.33
CA ASP A 77 -1.76 17.03 -5.69
C ASP A 77 -3.07 16.25 -5.90
N PHE A 78 -3.62 15.66 -4.85
CA PHE A 78 -4.94 15.03 -4.88
C PHE A 78 -6.02 16.06 -5.24
N GLY A 79 -6.87 15.73 -6.22
CA GLY A 79 -7.91 16.62 -6.73
C GLY A 79 -7.45 17.63 -7.79
N ASN A 80 -6.13 17.74 -8.07
CA ASN A 80 -5.62 18.60 -9.13
C ASN A 80 -6.18 18.21 -10.51
N SER A 81 -6.28 19.18 -11.41
CA SER A 81 -6.76 18.94 -12.78
C SER A 81 -5.77 18.10 -13.59
N ARG A 82 -6.30 17.19 -14.42
CA ARG A 82 -5.58 16.41 -15.43
C ARG A 82 -6.35 16.48 -16.74
N THR A 83 -5.65 16.54 -17.88
CA THR A 83 -6.25 16.94 -19.17
C THR A 83 -6.02 15.98 -20.34
N TYR A 84 -5.48 14.78 -20.10
CA TYR A 84 -5.34 13.80 -21.19
C TYR A 84 -6.70 13.20 -21.58
N GLY A 85 -7.16 13.50 -22.80
CA GLY A 85 -8.45 13.07 -23.35
C GLY A 85 -9.63 13.97 -22.91
N PHE A 86 -9.81 14.13 -21.60
CA PHE A 86 -10.81 15.03 -21.01
C PHE A 86 -10.34 15.54 -19.64
N ALA A 87 -11.05 16.54 -19.11
CA ALA A 87 -10.77 17.09 -17.78
C ALA A 87 -11.19 16.10 -16.69
N ARG A 88 -10.24 15.65 -15.88
CA ARG A 88 -10.46 14.76 -14.74
C ARG A 88 -9.70 15.26 -13.51
N LYS A 89 -10.11 14.79 -12.34
CA LYS A 89 -9.36 15.02 -11.10
C LYS A 89 -8.26 13.98 -10.93
N HIS A 90 -7.19 14.38 -10.27
CA HIS A 90 -6.11 13.49 -9.88
C HIS A 90 -6.50 12.71 -8.61
N LEU A 91 -6.67 11.39 -8.73
CA LEU A 91 -7.16 10.53 -7.65
C LEU A 91 -6.01 9.70 -7.06
N GLY A 92 -4.99 10.38 -6.56
CA GLY A 92 -3.80 9.76 -6.01
C GLY A 92 -2.74 10.80 -5.64
N ASN A 93 -1.49 10.37 -5.63
CA ASN A 93 -0.31 11.22 -5.44
C ASN A 93 0.82 10.81 -6.38
N ASP A 94 1.42 11.78 -7.07
CA ASP A 94 2.58 11.53 -7.93
C ASP A 94 3.89 11.66 -7.16
N LEU A 95 4.68 10.58 -7.16
CA LEU A 95 5.99 10.52 -6.52
C LEU A 95 7.07 10.59 -7.60
N MET A 96 7.64 11.78 -7.77
CA MET A 96 8.68 12.06 -8.77
C MET A 96 9.99 11.42 -8.35
N GLY A 97 10.58 10.59 -9.21
CA GLY A 97 11.79 9.85 -8.89
C GLY A 97 12.59 9.46 -10.13
N SER A 98 13.49 8.50 -9.98
CA SER A 98 14.34 8.03 -11.08
C SER A 98 13.75 6.82 -11.80
N LEU A 99 14.01 6.71 -13.10
CA LEU A 99 13.57 5.57 -13.91
C LEU A 99 14.16 4.28 -13.32
N GLY A 100 13.34 3.25 -13.16
CA GLY A 100 13.78 1.97 -12.60
C GLY A 100 13.81 1.94 -11.07
N THR A 101 13.35 2.99 -10.38
CA THR A 101 13.23 2.98 -8.91
C THR A 101 12.33 1.81 -8.48
N PRO A 102 12.78 0.93 -7.57
CA PRO A 102 11.97 -0.20 -7.11
C PRO A 102 10.72 0.26 -6.35
N ILE A 103 9.56 -0.25 -6.79
CA ILE A 103 8.25 0.00 -6.22
C ILE A 103 7.83 -1.23 -5.42
N VAL A 104 7.36 -1.01 -4.20
CA VAL A 104 6.96 -2.08 -3.29
C VAL A 104 5.48 -1.97 -2.88
N ALA A 105 4.88 -3.09 -2.51
CA ALA A 105 3.51 -3.10 -1.98
C ALA A 105 3.42 -2.31 -0.66
N VAL A 106 2.46 -1.42 -0.51
CA VAL A 106 2.26 -0.66 0.74
C VAL A 106 1.67 -1.52 1.84
N GLU A 107 0.68 -2.33 1.52
CA GLU A 107 0.03 -3.31 2.40
C GLU A 107 0.07 -4.70 1.75
N GLY A 108 0.01 -5.76 2.55
CA GLY A 108 -0.19 -7.11 2.04
C GLY A 108 -1.58 -7.29 1.43
N GLY A 109 -1.67 -8.15 0.43
CA GLY A 109 -2.91 -8.37 -0.31
C GLY A 109 -2.77 -9.34 -1.46
N VAL A 110 -3.77 -9.32 -2.34
CA VAL A 110 -3.80 -10.09 -3.59
C VAL A 110 -3.63 -9.15 -4.76
N VAL A 111 -2.77 -9.50 -5.71
CA VAL A 111 -2.66 -8.78 -6.99
C VAL A 111 -3.96 -8.98 -7.76
N GLU A 112 -4.81 -7.96 -7.74
CA GLU A 112 -6.11 -7.98 -8.41
C GLU A 112 -6.01 -7.56 -9.87
N ALA A 113 -5.00 -6.74 -10.21
CA ALA A 113 -4.83 -6.26 -11.57
C ALA A 113 -3.35 -6.10 -11.92
N LEU A 114 -2.92 -6.63 -13.07
CA LEU A 114 -1.55 -6.49 -13.58
C LEU A 114 -1.57 -6.32 -15.09
N GLY A 115 -1.17 -5.16 -15.60
CA GLY A 115 -1.22 -4.94 -17.05
C GLY A 115 -1.36 -3.48 -17.47
N TRP A 116 -1.69 -3.29 -18.75
CA TRP A 116 -1.80 -1.99 -19.38
C TRP A 116 -3.20 -1.39 -19.24
N ASN A 117 -3.28 -0.09 -18.98
CA ASN A 117 -4.44 0.71 -19.35
C ASN A 117 -4.03 2.05 -19.98
N GLN A 118 -4.95 2.69 -20.70
CA GLN A 118 -4.65 3.90 -21.46
C GLN A 118 -4.09 5.05 -20.60
N TYR A 119 -4.58 5.23 -19.37
CA TYR A 119 -4.26 6.38 -18.55
C TYR A 119 -3.03 6.15 -17.66
N GLY A 120 -3.01 5.02 -16.96
CA GLY A 120 -1.95 4.58 -16.06
C GLY A 120 -0.78 3.89 -16.72
N GLY A 121 -0.90 3.49 -17.99
CA GLY A 121 0.13 2.67 -18.63
C GLY A 121 0.24 1.32 -17.96
N TRP A 122 1.48 0.86 -17.73
CA TRP A 122 1.70 -0.33 -16.91
C TRP A 122 1.34 -0.05 -15.46
N ARG A 123 0.46 -0.88 -14.90
CA ARG A 123 -0.04 -0.73 -13.53
C ARG A 123 -0.17 -2.06 -12.79
N VAL A 124 -0.02 -1.97 -11.48
CA VAL A 124 -0.33 -3.02 -10.50
C VAL A 124 -1.48 -2.52 -9.64
N GLY A 125 -2.47 -3.38 -9.41
CA GLY A 125 -3.58 -3.20 -8.49
C GLY A 125 -3.52 -4.26 -7.40
N ILE A 126 -3.50 -3.86 -6.12
CA ILE A 126 -3.46 -4.80 -4.98
C ILE A 126 -4.69 -4.58 -4.12
N ARG A 127 -5.44 -5.66 -3.90
CA ARG A 127 -6.58 -5.74 -2.98
C ARG A 127 -6.09 -6.15 -1.59
N SER A 128 -6.37 -5.37 -0.56
CA SER A 128 -6.07 -5.76 0.82
C SER A 128 -6.77 -7.07 1.19
N PHE A 129 -6.21 -7.85 2.11
CA PHE A 129 -6.79 -9.14 2.51
C PHE A 129 -8.20 -9.03 3.12
N ASP A 130 -8.55 -7.88 3.71
CA ASP A 130 -9.90 -7.61 4.22
C ASP A 130 -10.88 -7.09 3.14
N GLY A 131 -10.43 -6.96 1.89
CA GLY A 131 -11.21 -6.51 0.73
C GLY A 131 -11.44 -5.00 0.64
N LYS A 132 -11.16 -4.24 1.69
CA LYS A 132 -11.62 -2.85 1.83
C LYS A 132 -10.79 -1.82 1.08
N ARG A 133 -9.52 -2.11 0.81
CA ARG A 133 -8.57 -1.18 0.18
C ARG A 133 -8.07 -1.75 -1.14
N TYR A 134 -8.09 -0.92 -2.16
CA TYR A 134 -7.44 -1.19 -3.44
C TYR A 134 -6.33 -0.18 -3.65
N TYR A 135 -5.09 -0.68 -3.74
CA TYR A 135 -3.89 0.11 -3.98
C TYR A 135 -3.56 0.11 -5.47
N TYR A 136 -3.40 1.29 -6.04
CA TYR A 136 -3.15 1.50 -7.45
C TYR A 136 -1.74 2.08 -7.65
N TYR A 137 -0.89 1.36 -8.39
CA TYR A 137 0.48 1.75 -8.73
C TYR A 137 0.58 1.84 -10.24
N ALA A 138 0.83 3.03 -10.78
CA ALA A 138 0.81 3.25 -12.22
C ALA A 138 2.06 3.96 -12.74
N HIS A 139 2.13 4.03 -14.06
CA HIS A 139 3.22 4.59 -14.85
C HIS A 139 4.50 3.77 -14.72
N LEU A 140 4.37 2.45 -14.54
CA LEU A 140 5.53 1.58 -14.35
C LEU A 140 6.43 1.55 -15.60
N GLN A 141 7.66 1.10 -15.39
CA GLN A 141 8.74 1.12 -16.38
C GLN A 141 8.36 0.41 -17.69
N LYS A 142 8.69 1.05 -18.81
CA LYS A 142 8.55 0.44 -20.14
C LYS A 142 9.43 -0.81 -20.26
N ASP A 143 8.94 -1.83 -20.95
CA ASP A 143 9.59 -3.13 -21.23
C ASP A 143 9.81 -4.03 -19.99
N HIS A 144 10.05 -3.45 -18.82
CA HIS A 144 10.25 -4.18 -17.56
C HIS A 144 9.43 -3.59 -16.40
N PRO A 145 8.09 -3.62 -16.48
CA PRO A 145 7.24 -2.93 -15.50
C PRO A 145 7.15 -3.64 -14.15
N PHE A 146 7.20 -4.97 -14.13
CA PHE A 146 6.82 -5.79 -12.98
C PHE A 146 8.01 -6.50 -12.34
N ALA A 147 7.85 -6.87 -11.07
CA ALA A 147 8.73 -7.84 -10.43
C ALA A 147 8.67 -9.19 -11.18
N GLU A 148 9.76 -9.95 -11.11
CA GLU A 148 9.87 -11.23 -11.80
C GLU A 148 8.78 -12.21 -11.32
N ASN A 149 8.14 -12.90 -12.26
CA ASN A 149 7.09 -13.89 -12.03
C ASN A 149 5.80 -13.38 -11.35
N LEU A 150 5.65 -12.07 -11.10
CA LEU A 150 4.44 -11.48 -10.56
C LEU A 150 3.29 -11.64 -11.56
N LYS A 151 2.13 -12.14 -11.10
CA LYS A 151 0.90 -12.28 -11.90
C LYS A 151 -0.34 -11.96 -11.06
N GLU A 152 -1.46 -11.74 -11.75
CA GLU A 152 -2.77 -11.61 -11.10
C GLU A 152 -3.09 -12.88 -10.27
N GLY A 153 -3.69 -12.69 -9.10
CA GLY A 153 -3.97 -13.74 -8.12
C GLY A 153 -2.82 -14.04 -7.15
N ASP A 154 -1.61 -13.54 -7.39
CA ASP A 154 -0.51 -13.71 -6.43
C ASP A 154 -0.78 -12.97 -5.13
N MET A 155 -0.44 -13.60 -4.00
CA MET A 155 -0.39 -12.95 -2.71
C MET A 155 0.95 -12.23 -2.54
N VAL A 156 0.91 -10.98 -2.12
CA VAL A 156 2.09 -10.16 -1.80
C VAL A 156 2.03 -9.71 -0.36
N GLN A 157 3.18 -9.58 0.29
CA GLN A 157 3.28 -8.97 1.61
C GLN A 157 3.65 -7.49 1.49
N ALA A 158 3.32 -6.72 2.52
CA ALA A 158 3.74 -5.34 2.63
C ALA A 158 5.27 -5.26 2.43
N GLY A 159 5.70 -4.36 1.55
CA GLY A 159 7.06 -4.04 1.13
C GLY A 159 7.76 -5.08 0.24
N ASP A 160 7.04 -6.07 -0.29
CA ASP A 160 7.53 -6.91 -1.40
C ASP A 160 7.66 -6.08 -2.68
N LEU A 161 8.68 -6.39 -3.50
CA LEU A 161 8.86 -5.75 -4.79
C LEU A 161 7.72 -6.11 -5.73
N ILE A 162 7.12 -5.11 -6.38
CA ILE A 162 6.03 -5.32 -7.34
C ILE A 162 6.32 -4.77 -8.73
N GLY A 163 7.30 -3.86 -8.87
CA GLY A 163 7.64 -3.29 -10.15
C GLY A 163 8.65 -2.16 -10.04
N PHE A 164 8.73 -1.37 -11.11
CA PHE A 164 9.73 -0.32 -11.24
C PHE A 164 9.12 0.97 -11.77
N MET A 165 9.55 2.11 -11.23
CA MET A 165 9.07 3.43 -11.60
C MET A 165 9.37 3.74 -13.06
N GLY A 166 8.39 4.33 -13.76
CA GLY A 166 8.49 4.65 -15.17
C GLY A 166 7.82 5.96 -15.55
N ARG A 167 7.39 6.00 -16.80
CA ARG A 167 6.64 7.10 -17.42
C ARG A 167 5.71 6.59 -18.52
N THR A 168 5.17 5.38 -18.32
CA THR A 168 4.25 4.78 -19.28
C THR A 168 2.82 5.26 -19.07
N GLY A 169 2.02 5.23 -20.12
CA GLY A 169 0.61 5.63 -20.10
C GLY A 169 0.33 6.68 -21.16
N TYR A 170 -0.86 7.29 -21.08
CA TYR A 170 -1.37 8.25 -22.06
C TYR A 170 -1.27 7.73 -23.50
N SER A 171 -1.67 6.48 -23.71
CA SER A 171 -1.64 5.82 -25.01
C SER A 171 -2.62 4.66 -25.07
N GLN A 172 -3.39 4.56 -26.16
CA GLN A 172 -4.18 3.36 -26.47
C GLN A 172 -3.29 2.17 -26.85
N LYS A 173 -2.08 2.45 -27.36
CA LYS A 173 -1.07 1.41 -27.62
C LYS A 173 -0.31 1.10 -26.33
N GLU A 174 -0.20 -0.19 -26.04
CA GLU A 174 0.54 -0.72 -24.91
C GLU A 174 2.05 -0.41 -24.97
N ASN A 175 2.68 -0.31 -23.80
CA ASN A 175 4.12 -0.20 -23.61
C ASN A 175 4.73 1.08 -24.22
N VAL A 176 4.04 2.21 -24.05
CA VAL A 176 4.43 3.53 -24.60
C VAL A 176 4.75 4.54 -23.49
N ASN A 177 5.80 5.33 -23.70
CA ASN A 177 6.27 6.39 -22.81
C ASN A 177 5.77 7.78 -23.25
N ASN A 178 4.49 8.10 -23.01
CA ASN A 178 3.92 9.43 -23.33
C ASN A 178 3.82 10.40 -22.14
N ILE A 179 4.18 9.95 -20.95
CA ILE A 179 4.28 10.86 -19.80
C ILE A 179 5.66 11.51 -19.81
N GLU A 180 5.70 12.83 -19.61
CA GLU A 180 6.94 13.61 -19.67
C GLU A 180 7.89 13.29 -18.51
N THR A 181 7.36 13.31 -17.29
CA THR A 181 8.13 13.15 -16.06
C THR A 181 8.05 11.72 -15.54
N VAL A 182 9.20 11.16 -15.14
CA VAL A 182 9.25 9.87 -14.45
C VAL A 182 8.67 10.01 -13.05
N HIS A 183 7.63 9.22 -12.76
CA HIS A 183 7.01 9.19 -11.45
C HIS A 183 6.24 7.89 -11.24
N LEU A 184 6.00 7.58 -9.96
CA LEU A 184 4.95 6.65 -9.58
C LEU A 184 3.67 7.44 -9.35
N HIS A 185 2.59 7.09 -10.02
CA HIS A 185 1.26 7.49 -9.56
C HIS A 185 0.76 6.44 -8.56
N PHE A 186 0.54 6.86 -7.32
CA PHE A 186 0.07 6.02 -6.22
C PHE A 186 -1.32 6.46 -5.76
N GLY A 187 -2.27 5.54 -5.76
CA GLY A 187 -3.64 5.79 -5.32
C GLY A 187 -4.15 4.73 -4.35
N MET A 188 -5.17 5.08 -3.58
CA MET A 188 -5.89 4.14 -2.72
C MET A 188 -7.39 4.41 -2.81
N GLN A 189 -8.14 3.38 -3.18
CA GLN A 189 -9.59 3.38 -3.24
C GLN A 189 -10.15 2.55 -2.09
N LEU A 190 -11.23 3.02 -1.46
CA LEU A 190 -12.04 2.23 -0.53
C LEU A 190 -13.19 1.57 -1.29
N ILE A 191 -13.39 0.29 -1.00
CA ILE A 191 -14.43 -0.53 -1.64
C ILE A 191 -15.19 -1.25 -0.53
N PHE A 192 -16.44 -0.83 -0.35
CA PHE A 192 -17.37 -1.46 0.59
C PHE A 192 -18.31 -2.43 -0.12
N ASP A 193 -18.52 -2.22 -1.41
CA ASP A 193 -19.33 -3.05 -2.30
C ASP A 193 -18.62 -3.14 -3.67
N GLU A 194 -18.52 -4.34 -4.25
CA GLU A 194 -17.83 -4.56 -5.52
C GLU A 194 -18.43 -3.77 -6.69
N SER A 195 -19.74 -3.43 -6.64
CA SER A 195 -20.39 -2.57 -7.64
C SER A 195 -19.89 -1.12 -7.64
N GLN A 196 -19.13 -0.73 -6.61
CA GLN A 196 -18.48 0.59 -6.53
C GLN A 196 -17.18 0.68 -7.33
N LYS A 197 -16.72 -0.44 -7.91
CA LYS A 197 -15.55 -0.46 -8.80
C LYS A 197 -15.93 0.14 -10.16
N GLU A 198 -15.03 0.95 -10.71
CA GLU A 198 -15.13 1.45 -12.08
C GLU A 198 -16.43 2.20 -12.37
N CYS A 199 -16.96 2.92 -11.36
CA CYS A 199 -18.21 3.67 -11.47
C CYS A 199 -18.06 5.11 -10.97
N ASN A 200 -19.12 5.92 -11.07
CA ASN A 200 -19.07 7.32 -10.65
C ASN A 200 -19.03 7.52 -9.11
N SER A 201 -19.15 6.44 -8.34
CA SER A 201 -19.23 6.45 -6.88
C SER A 201 -17.98 5.90 -6.20
N GLU A 202 -16.85 5.81 -6.92
CA GLU A 202 -15.57 5.41 -6.35
C GLU A 202 -15.13 6.35 -5.22
N ILE A 203 -14.61 5.76 -4.14
CA ILE A 203 -14.14 6.51 -2.97
C ILE A 203 -12.61 6.48 -2.96
N TRP A 204 -12.00 7.53 -3.49
CA TRP A 204 -10.55 7.69 -3.49
C TRP A 204 -10.06 8.50 -2.29
N VAL A 205 -8.99 8.03 -1.67
CA VAL A 205 -8.39 8.65 -0.49
C VAL A 205 -7.23 9.54 -0.90
N ASN A 206 -7.13 10.73 -0.30
CA ASN A 206 -5.92 11.54 -0.40
C ASN A 206 -4.77 10.84 0.34
N VAL A 207 -3.90 10.16 -0.41
CA VAL A 207 -2.78 9.39 0.13
C VAL A 207 -1.54 10.24 0.46
N TYR A 208 -1.53 11.55 0.19
CA TYR A 208 -0.37 12.41 0.48
C TYR A 208 0.09 12.34 1.96
N PRO A 209 -0.79 12.41 2.98
CA PRO A 209 -0.40 12.25 4.38
C PRO A 209 0.15 10.85 4.69
N LEU A 210 -0.40 9.82 4.04
CA LEU A 210 0.06 8.43 4.20
C LEU A 210 1.47 8.25 3.63
N VAL A 211 1.74 8.76 2.43
CA VAL A 211 3.08 8.72 1.83
C VAL A 211 4.09 9.45 2.72
N ARG A 212 3.71 10.57 3.33
CA ARG A 212 4.57 11.28 4.30
C ARG A 212 4.82 10.48 5.57
N LEU A 213 3.79 9.84 6.12
CA LEU A 213 3.94 8.98 7.31
C LEU A 213 4.92 7.83 7.04
N LEU A 214 4.81 7.23 5.86
CA LEU A 214 5.60 6.07 5.47
C LEU A 214 7.00 6.43 4.95
N SER A 215 7.37 7.72 4.80
CA SER A 215 8.61 8.13 4.16
C SER A 215 9.86 7.56 4.82
N GLU A 216 9.83 7.28 6.12
CA GLU A 216 10.93 6.68 6.88
C GLU A 216 10.79 5.17 7.07
N HIS A 217 9.64 4.58 6.74
CA HIS A 217 9.39 3.14 6.89
C HIS A 217 9.45 2.45 5.52
N ARG A 218 10.67 2.19 5.04
CA ARG A 218 10.92 1.67 3.68
C ARG A 218 11.51 0.27 3.68
N SER A 219 11.07 -0.53 2.70
CA SER A 219 11.61 -1.87 2.49
C SER A 219 13.00 -1.78 1.86
N SER A 220 13.99 -2.42 2.48
CA SER A 220 15.34 -2.53 1.93
C SER A 220 15.44 -3.74 1.02
N LEU A 221 15.81 -3.50 -0.24
CA LEU A 221 15.92 -4.55 -1.26
C LEU A 221 17.36 -4.64 -1.78
N ARG A 222 17.77 -5.86 -2.14
CA ARG A 222 19.06 -6.14 -2.79
C ARG A 222 18.81 -6.93 -4.07
N LYS A 223 19.45 -6.52 -5.16
CA LYS A 223 19.50 -7.33 -6.38
C LYS A 223 20.60 -8.39 -6.24
N THR A 224 20.27 -9.64 -6.52
CA THR A 224 21.16 -10.80 -6.51
C THR A 224 21.13 -11.49 -7.87
N GLU A 225 21.90 -12.56 -8.05
CA GLU A 225 21.83 -13.41 -9.24
C GLU A 225 20.45 -14.08 -9.39
N GLU A 226 19.78 -14.35 -8.27
CA GLU A 226 18.43 -14.94 -8.20
C GLU A 226 17.31 -13.89 -8.28
N GLY A 227 17.65 -12.64 -8.64
CA GLY A 227 16.71 -11.53 -8.70
C GLY A 227 16.68 -10.67 -7.43
N TRP A 228 15.60 -9.91 -7.24
CA TRP A 228 15.46 -8.97 -6.13
C TRP A 228 14.96 -9.67 -4.87
N GLN A 229 15.63 -9.40 -3.75
CA GLN A 229 15.29 -9.98 -2.45
C GLN A 229 15.25 -8.89 -1.38
N ARG A 230 14.39 -9.08 -0.36
CA ARG A 230 14.39 -8.24 0.85
C ARG A 230 15.69 -8.48 1.64
N VAL A 231 16.33 -7.40 2.07
CA VAL A 231 17.48 -7.46 2.98
C VAL A 231 17.05 -8.01 4.35
N TYR A 232 15.86 -7.62 4.80
CA TYR A 232 15.24 -8.11 6.04
C TYR A 232 13.95 -8.86 5.68
N PRO A 233 13.97 -10.20 5.69
CA PRO A 233 12.78 -11.00 5.51
C PRO A 233 11.68 -10.61 6.50
N TYR A 234 10.46 -10.55 6.00
CA TYR A 234 9.29 -10.06 6.71
C TYR A 234 8.18 -11.10 6.64
N LYS A 235 7.39 -11.21 7.71
CA LYS A 235 6.15 -12.00 7.76
C LYS A 235 5.07 -11.20 8.46
N ASP A 236 3.93 -11.02 7.80
CA ASP A 236 2.70 -10.58 8.46
C ASP A 236 2.20 -11.70 9.37
N LEU A 237 1.98 -11.41 10.66
CA LEU A 237 1.59 -12.41 11.65
C LEU A 237 0.12 -12.28 12.10
N ASP A 238 -0.65 -11.38 11.49
CA ASP A 238 -2.09 -11.28 11.80
C ASP A 238 -2.92 -12.35 11.10
N SER A 239 -2.40 -12.94 10.01
CA SER A 239 -3.05 -14.05 9.30
C SER A 239 -2.55 -15.42 9.74
N GLU A 240 -1.23 -15.58 9.92
CA GLU A 240 -0.61 -16.87 10.26
C GLU A 240 0.55 -16.69 11.25
N SER A 241 0.81 -17.72 12.06
CA SER A 241 1.91 -17.68 13.03
C SER A 241 3.29 -17.78 12.36
N LEU A 242 4.33 -17.30 13.06
CA LEU A 242 5.70 -17.46 12.56
C LEU A 242 6.08 -18.94 12.41
N ASP A 243 5.63 -19.81 13.32
CA ASP A 243 5.90 -21.24 13.24
C ASP A 243 5.28 -21.88 12.00
N PHE A 244 4.08 -21.43 11.59
CA PHE A 244 3.49 -21.83 10.31
C PHE A 244 4.41 -21.46 9.14
N TYR A 245 4.87 -20.21 9.08
CA TYR A 245 5.77 -19.75 8.01
C TYR A 245 7.14 -20.44 7.99
N LEU A 246 7.62 -20.89 9.15
CA LEU A 246 8.88 -21.62 9.27
C LEU A 246 8.72 -23.14 9.09
N GLY A 247 7.51 -23.62 8.79
CA GLY A 247 7.23 -25.05 8.64
C GLY A 247 7.39 -25.84 9.95
N LYS A 248 7.27 -25.16 11.10
CA LYS A 248 7.36 -25.72 12.45
C LYS A 248 6.01 -25.95 13.12
N GLY A 249 4.90 -25.62 12.44
CA GLY A 249 3.55 -25.93 12.90
C GLY A 249 3.29 -27.43 13.00
N PRO A 250 2.26 -27.87 13.76
CA PRO A 250 1.91 -29.28 13.82
C PRO A 250 1.63 -29.78 12.40
N LYS A 251 2.35 -30.84 11.98
CA LYS A 251 1.96 -31.60 10.80
C LYS A 251 0.54 -32.09 11.08
N SER A 252 -0.42 -31.66 10.27
CA SER A 252 -1.76 -32.23 10.29
C SER A 252 -1.64 -33.75 10.23
N ILE A 253 -2.16 -34.42 11.27
CA ILE A 253 -2.26 -35.88 11.37
C ILE A 253 -3.25 -36.39 10.32
#